data_AF-A0A2G2HIT2-F1
#
_entry.id   AF-A0A2G2HIT2-F1
#
_cell.length_a   1.000
_cell.length_b   1.000
_cell.length_c   1.000
_cell.angle_alpha   90.00
_cell.angle_beta   90.00
_cell.angle_gamma   90.00
#
_symmetry.space_group_name_H-M   'P 1'
#
loop_
_entity.id
_entity.type
_entity.pdbx_description
1 polymer ?
#
loop_
_entity_poly.entity_id
_entity_poly.type
_entity_poly.pdbx_seq_one_letter_code
_entity_poly.pdbx_strand_id
1 'polypeptide(L)'
;MKINTPKSIIILLIILSATQNSYSQDEENKWVVGLGMNAIDFFPSNGIGHITGNNAGLGNELFNVEDHWNQKGHPKINISRHIWKRISADLAYTRNKIYNIGDFRVDDLSYSAIDLSVHYSILKDNYKLNPYVLIGAGHTSIDDKGTATFNSGIGVTYWFAEKFGVNGDMKFKYADLDYPMIQHFQYSVSIVHRFGSGRGKKGHGTECFE
;
A
#
# COMPACT_ATOMS: atom_id res chain seq x y z
N MET A 1 17.43 -29.81 24.30
CA MET A 1 17.62 -28.59 23.47
C MET A 1 17.19 -27.39 24.32
N LYS A 2 18.14 -26.61 24.86
CA LYS A 2 17.85 -25.45 25.73
C LYS A 2 17.70 -24.20 24.85
N ILE A 3 16.47 -23.71 24.70
CA ILE A 3 16.20 -22.45 24.00
C ILE A 3 16.31 -21.31 25.02
N ASN A 4 17.50 -20.73 25.14
CA ASN A 4 17.74 -19.56 25.98
C ASN A 4 17.85 -18.30 25.10
N THR A 5 16.72 -17.66 24.80
CA THR A 5 16.64 -16.21 24.53
C THR A 5 15.18 -15.77 24.63
N PRO A 6 14.84 -14.77 25.48
CA PRO A 6 13.44 -14.32 25.65
C PRO A 6 12.84 -13.75 24.36
N LYS A 7 13.67 -13.20 23.45
CA LYS A 7 13.25 -12.68 22.14
C LYS A 7 12.69 -13.77 21.21
N SER A 8 13.29 -14.96 21.23
CA SER A 8 12.87 -16.09 20.38
C SER A 8 11.53 -16.67 20.84
N ILE A 9 11.26 -16.62 22.15
CA ILE A 9 9.99 -17.06 22.74
C ILE A 9 8.86 -16.10 22.36
N ILE A 10 9.12 -14.79 22.35
CA ILE A 10 8.13 -13.77 21.95
C ILE A 10 7.76 -13.92 20.47
N ILE A 11 8.75 -14.12 19.59
CA ILE A 11 8.50 -14.31 18.15
C ILE A 11 7.68 -15.58 17.91
N LEU A 12 7.99 -16.67 18.62
CA LEU A 12 7.23 -17.92 18.53
C LEU A 12 5.79 -17.76 19.06
N LEU A 13 5.58 -16.98 20.12
CA LEU A 13 4.26 -16.65 20.68
C LEU A 13 3.42 -15.80 19.73
N ILE A 14 4.02 -14.86 19.01
CA ILE A 14 3.35 -14.07 17.97
C ILE A 14 2.94 -14.96 16.78
N ILE A 15 3.78 -15.93 16.42
CA ILE A 15 3.47 -16.90 15.36
C ILE A 15 2.34 -17.85 15.80
N LEU A 16 2.33 -18.29 17.06
CA LEU A 16 1.28 -19.17 17.60
C LEU A 16 -0.06 -18.45 17.83
N SER A 17 -0.06 -17.15 18.16
CA SER A 17 -1.29 -16.37 18.27
C SER A 17 -1.91 -16.05 16.91
N ALA A 18 -1.10 -16.06 15.83
CA ALA A 18 -1.60 -15.97 14.46
C ALA A 18 -2.35 -17.24 13.98
N THR A 19 -2.24 -18.37 14.71
CA THR A 19 -2.87 -19.65 14.31
C THR A 19 -4.19 -19.99 15.03
N GLN A 20 -4.74 -19.10 15.85
CA GLN A 20 -6.02 -19.35 16.51
C GLN A 20 -7.19 -18.83 15.66
N ASN A 21 -7.86 -19.73 14.92
CA ASN A 21 -9.19 -19.46 14.38
C ASN A 21 -10.03 -20.74 14.43
N SER A 22 -10.90 -20.85 15.44
CA SER A 22 -12.01 -21.81 15.49
C SER A 22 -13.30 -21.08 15.84
N TYR A 23 -14.31 -21.27 14.99
CA TYR A 23 -15.74 -20.91 15.09
C TYR A 23 -16.20 -19.48 14.72
N SER A 24 -16.43 -19.27 13.42
CA SER A 24 -17.79 -19.10 12.85
C SER A 24 -17.68 -18.99 11.32
N GLN A 25 -18.33 -19.90 10.62
CA GLN A 25 -18.41 -19.95 9.15
C GLN A 25 -19.67 -19.19 8.72
N ASP A 26 -19.51 -17.89 8.42
CA ASP A 26 -20.13 -17.22 7.27
C ASP A 26 -19.68 -15.74 7.21
N GLU A 27 -18.75 -15.46 6.28
CA GLU A 27 -18.36 -14.12 5.75
C GLU A 27 -17.40 -14.40 4.57
N GLU A 28 -17.98 -14.70 3.41
CA GLU A 28 -17.22 -15.14 2.23
C GLU A 28 -16.28 -14.03 1.68
N ASN A 29 -15.03 -14.43 1.41
CA ASN A 29 -13.95 -13.69 0.72
C ASN A 29 -13.14 -12.67 1.54
N LYS A 30 -12.38 -13.15 2.53
CA LYS A 30 -11.53 -12.26 3.34
C LYS A 30 -10.23 -11.83 2.67
N TRP A 31 -9.76 -12.48 1.61
CA TRP A 31 -8.44 -12.21 1.02
C TRP A 31 -8.51 -11.65 -0.40
N VAL A 32 -7.68 -10.64 -0.65
CA VAL A 32 -7.43 -10.03 -1.96
C VAL A 32 -5.92 -10.05 -2.19
N VAL A 33 -5.49 -10.45 -3.39
CA VAL A 33 -4.11 -10.30 -3.86
C VAL A 33 -4.07 -9.34 -5.03
N GLY A 34 -3.03 -8.52 -5.09
CA GLY A 34 -2.82 -7.59 -6.18
C GLY A 34 -1.44 -7.73 -6.79
N LEU A 35 -1.39 -7.55 -8.10
CA LEU A 35 -0.18 -7.39 -8.88
C LEU A 35 -0.33 -6.13 -9.72
N GLY A 36 0.66 -5.26 -9.66
CA GLY A 36 0.58 -3.95 -10.28
C GLY A 36 1.93 -3.32 -10.51
N MET A 37 1.86 -2.06 -10.87
CA MET A 37 3.00 -1.19 -11.04
C MET A 37 2.89 0.01 -10.12
N ASN A 38 4.02 0.66 -9.87
CA ASN A 38 4.09 1.86 -9.06
C ASN A 38 5.00 2.92 -9.69
N ALA A 39 4.80 4.17 -9.27
CA ALA A 39 5.64 5.31 -9.56
C ALA A 39 5.98 6.05 -8.26
N ILE A 40 7.22 6.53 -8.16
CA ILE A 40 7.72 7.28 -7.00
C ILE A 40 7.98 8.71 -7.43
N ASP A 41 7.41 9.64 -6.67
CA ASP A 41 7.49 11.08 -6.92
C ASP A 41 7.93 11.84 -5.66
N PHE A 42 9.11 12.45 -5.75
CA PHE A 42 9.71 13.23 -4.66
C PHE A 42 9.34 14.72 -4.74
N PHE A 43 8.80 15.20 -5.86
CA PHE A 43 8.59 16.62 -6.15
C PHE A 43 7.50 17.28 -5.30
N PRO A 44 6.27 16.72 -5.15
CA PRO A 44 5.21 17.35 -4.39
C PRO A 44 5.40 17.23 -2.87
N SER A 45 6.58 16.85 -2.37
CA SER A 45 6.88 16.72 -0.95
C SER A 45 7.41 18.03 -0.36
N ASN A 46 7.17 18.26 0.94
CA ASN A 46 7.84 19.34 1.70
C ASN A 46 9.32 19.04 1.99
N GLY A 47 9.91 18.01 1.36
CA GLY A 47 11.34 17.74 1.45
C GLY A 47 12.12 18.91 0.88
N ILE A 48 12.93 19.56 1.75
CA ILE A 48 13.90 20.63 1.48
C ILE A 48 13.80 21.15 0.03
N GLY A 49 13.09 22.26 -0.21
CA GLY A 49 12.85 22.78 -1.58
C GLY A 49 14.11 22.98 -2.44
N HIS A 50 15.29 23.06 -1.80
CA HIS A 50 16.59 23.05 -2.45
C HIS A 50 17.02 21.71 -3.07
N ILE A 51 16.48 20.58 -2.58
CA ILE A 51 16.80 19.20 -3.00
C ILE A 51 15.76 18.66 -4.00
N THR A 52 14.50 19.07 -3.88
CA THR A 52 13.42 18.61 -4.76
C THR A 52 13.14 19.54 -5.93
N GLY A 53 13.66 20.78 -5.91
CA GLY A 53 13.30 21.84 -6.87
C GLY A 53 11.95 22.50 -6.58
N ASN A 54 11.16 21.94 -5.65
CA ASN A 54 9.84 22.45 -5.29
C ASN A 54 9.94 23.59 -4.27
N ASN A 55 9.98 24.83 -4.76
CA ASN A 55 9.90 26.05 -3.96
C ASN A 55 8.45 26.44 -3.57
N ALA A 56 7.44 25.66 -3.97
CA ALA A 56 6.02 26.00 -3.88
C ALA A 56 5.23 25.19 -2.84
N GLY A 57 5.83 24.17 -2.21
CA GLY A 57 5.24 23.39 -1.12
C GLY A 57 4.45 22.15 -1.55
N LEU A 58 3.90 21.43 -0.55
CA LEU A 58 3.16 20.17 -0.74
C LEU A 58 2.03 20.30 -1.77
N GLY A 59 2.05 19.43 -2.79
CA GLY A 59 0.94 19.27 -3.72
C GLY A 59 1.01 20.08 -5.02
N ASN A 60 2.12 20.77 -5.29
CA ASN A 60 2.34 21.35 -6.62
C ASN A 60 2.65 20.23 -7.63
N GLU A 61 1.99 20.24 -8.79
CA GLU A 61 2.21 19.28 -9.90
C GLU A 61 1.86 17.80 -9.68
N LEU A 62 0.94 17.48 -8.75
CA LEU A 62 0.45 16.11 -8.49
C LEU A 62 -0.06 15.31 -9.71
N PHE A 63 -0.25 15.97 -10.86
CA PHE A 63 -0.79 15.41 -12.09
C PHE A 63 0.09 15.64 -13.33
N ASN A 64 1.31 16.18 -13.17
CA ASN A 64 2.22 16.42 -14.30
C ASN A 64 3.02 15.14 -14.62
N VAL A 65 2.34 14.22 -15.29
CA VAL A 65 2.79 12.84 -15.57
C VAL A 65 3.94 12.77 -16.58
N GLU A 66 4.19 13.85 -17.34
CA GLU A 66 5.11 13.84 -18.49
C GLU A 66 6.60 14.09 -18.14
N ASP A 67 6.94 14.84 -17.08
CA ASP A 67 8.35 15.27 -16.87
C ASP A 67 9.08 14.66 -15.65
N HIS A 68 8.38 14.14 -14.62
CA HIS A 68 9.03 13.76 -13.34
C HIS A 68 8.79 12.32 -12.85
N TRP A 69 7.89 11.56 -13.47
CA TRP A 69 7.59 10.21 -13.00
C TRP A 69 8.66 9.18 -13.40
N ASN A 70 9.18 8.45 -12.41
CA ASN A 70 10.01 7.27 -12.62
C ASN A 70 9.16 6.07 -13.16
N GLN A 71 8.68 6.18 -14.41
CA GLN A 71 7.72 5.26 -15.04
C GLN A 71 8.36 4.02 -15.68
N LYS A 72 9.14 3.22 -14.95
CA LYS A 72 9.55 1.89 -15.47
C LYS A 72 8.74 0.74 -14.89
N GLY A 73 7.44 0.95 -14.67
CA GLY A 73 6.47 -0.14 -14.50
C GLY A 73 6.86 -1.20 -13.48
N HIS A 74 7.59 -0.79 -12.43
CA HIS A 74 8.22 -1.74 -11.54
C HIS A 74 7.18 -2.35 -10.58
N PRO A 75 7.37 -3.62 -10.20
CA PRO A 75 6.28 -4.40 -9.62
C PRO A 75 5.90 -3.91 -8.22
N LYS A 76 4.60 -3.78 -8.01
CA LYS A 76 3.94 -3.81 -6.71
C LYS A 76 3.20 -5.12 -6.58
N ILE A 77 3.38 -5.81 -5.47
CA ILE A 77 2.51 -6.92 -5.06
C ILE A 77 1.93 -6.59 -3.71
N ASN A 78 0.68 -6.96 -3.48
CA ASN A 78 0.07 -6.79 -2.18
C ASN A 78 -0.90 -7.92 -1.86
N ILE A 79 -1.09 -8.14 -0.57
CA ILE A 79 -2.11 -9.01 -0.02
C ILE A 79 -2.91 -8.23 1.01
N SER A 80 -4.21 -8.15 0.81
CA SER A 80 -5.13 -7.48 1.70
C SER A 80 -6.08 -8.49 2.33
N ARG A 81 -6.38 -8.30 3.61
CA ARG A 81 -7.37 -9.07 4.33
C ARG A 81 -8.46 -8.17 4.90
N HIS A 82 -9.71 -8.49 4.63
CA HIS A 82 -10.83 -7.92 5.36
C HIS A 82 -10.77 -8.36 6.83
N ILE A 83 -10.77 -7.40 7.74
CA ILE A 83 -10.68 -7.65 9.18
C ILE A 83 -12.06 -7.52 9.80
N TRP A 84 -12.72 -6.39 9.58
CA TRP A 84 -14.01 -6.10 10.20
C TRP A 84 -14.73 -4.93 9.55
N LYS A 85 -16.02 -5.10 9.21
CA LYS A 85 -16.91 -4.04 8.71
C LYS A 85 -16.36 -3.32 7.48
N ARG A 86 -15.67 -2.19 7.67
CA ARG A 86 -15.07 -1.37 6.60
C ARG A 86 -13.56 -1.34 6.68
N ILE A 87 -12.98 -2.15 7.56
CA ILE A 87 -11.56 -2.16 7.90
C ILE A 87 -10.92 -3.39 7.25
N SER A 88 -9.86 -3.13 6.50
CA SER A 88 -8.98 -4.15 5.94
C SER A 88 -7.54 -3.89 6.36
N ALA A 89 -6.74 -4.94 6.50
CA ALA A 89 -5.29 -4.85 6.64
C ALA A 89 -4.65 -5.18 5.29
N ASP A 90 -3.59 -4.48 4.92
CA ASP A 90 -2.85 -4.66 3.67
C ASP A 90 -1.35 -4.74 3.93
N LEU A 91 -0.72 -5.75 3.35
CA LEU A 91 0.72 -5.90 3.29
C LEU A 91 1.16 -5.78 1.83
N ALA A 92 2.00 -4.79 1.55
CA ALA A 92 2.49 -4.52 0.20
C ALA A 92 4.01 -4.59 0.13
N TYR A 93 4.52 -5.17 -0.96
CA TYR A 93 5.92 -5.08 -1.36
C TYR A 93 6.03 -4.34 -2.69
N THR A 94 6.96 -3.40 -2.74
CA THR A 94 7.21 -2.57 -3.92
C THR A 94 8.69 -2.62 -4.29
N ARG A 95 8.98 -2.69 -5.59
CA ARG A 95 10.28 -2.32 -6.14
C ARG A 95 10.12 -1.19 -7.15
N ASN A 96 11.15 -0.37 -7.29
CA ASN A 96 11.27 0.63 -8.34
C ASN A 96 12.75 0.95 -8.63
N LYS A 97 12.99 1.77 -9.65
CA LYS A 97 14.27 2.41 -9.93
C LYS A 97 14.05 3.91 -9.99
N ILE A 98 14.89 4.66 -9.29
CA ILE A 98 14.82 6.11 -9.21
C ILE A 98 15.90 6.64 -10.14
N TYR A 99 15.49 7.38 -11.16
CA TYR A 99 16.38 8.09 -12.08
C TYR A 99 16.36 9.59 -11.82
N ASN A 100 15.27 10.09 -11.25
CA ASN A 100 15.09 11.49 -10.90
C ASN A 100 14.63 11.62 -9.44
N ILE A 101 15.26 12.53 -8.70
CA ILE A 101 14.77 13.03 -7.41
C ILE A 101 14.37 14.49 -7.62
N GLY A 102 13.07 14.74 -7.80
CA GLY A 102 12.58 16.06 -8.21
C GLY A 102 13.12 16.47 -9.58
N ASP A 103 13.80 17.61 -9.64
CA ASP A 103 14.44 18.14 -10.85
C ASP A 103 15.85 17.57 -11.12
N PHE A 104 16.43 16.84 -10.16
CA PHE A 104 17.81 16.34 -10.29
C PHE A 104 17.83 14.91 -10.81
N ARG A 105 18.57 14.71 -11.91
CA ARG A 105 18.88 13.39 -12.43
C ARG A 105 19.93 12.73 -11.52
N VAL A 106 19.63 11.52 -11.06
CA VAL A 106 20.51 10.70 -10.21
C VAL A 106 20.95 9.44 -10.97
N ASP A 107 22.00 8.80 -10.46
CA ASP A 107 22.39 7.46 -10.89
C ASP A 107 21.26 6.47 -10.57
N ASP A 108 21.14 5.38 -11.32
CA ASP A 108 20.07 4.37 -11.24
C ASP A 108 19.92 3.76 -9.83
N LEU A 109 19.27 4.47 -8.89
CA LEU A 109 19.12 4.05 -7.50
C LEU A 109 18.01 3.01 -7.43
N SER A 110 18.30 1.90 -6.76
CA SER A 110 17.31 0.88 -6.46
C SER A 110 16.36 1.36 -5.37
N TYR A 111 15.06 1.16 -5.57
CA TYR A 111 14.04 1.45 -4.58
C TYR A 111 13.32 0.16 -4.20
N SER A 112 13.15 -0.06 -2.89
CA SER A 112 12.23 -1.09 -2.42
C SER A 112 11.51 -0.67 -1.15
N ALA A 113 10.29 -1.17 -0.97
CA ALA A 113 9.53 -0.91 0.23
C ALA A 113 8.68 -2.11 0.65
N ILE A 114 8.58 -2.32 1.95
CA ILE A 114 7.60 -3.20 2.60
C ILE A 114 6.70 -2.32 3.46
N ASP A 115 5.40 -2.34 3.20
CA ASP A 115 4.42 -1.51 3.89
C ASP A 115 3.32 -2.37 4.52
N LEU A 116 3.01 -2.12 5.79
CA LEU A 116 1.82 -2.62 6.47
C LEU A 116 0.85 -1.46 6.68
N SER A 117 -0.39 -1.61 6.24
CA SER A 117 -1.39 -0.55 6.31
C SER A 117 -2.78 -1.06 6.68
N VAL A 118 -3.57 -0.15 7.24
CA VAL A 118 -5.00 -0.34 7.52
C VAL A 118 -5.77 0.53 6.54
N HIS A 119 -6.72 -0.07 5.86
CA HIS A 119 -7.62 0.59 4.91
C HIS A 119 -9.00 0.72 5.54
N TYR A 120 -9.59 1.91 5.42
CA TYR A 120 -10.97 2.16 5.80
C TYR A 120 -11.79 2.51 4.55
N SER A 121 -12.70 1.61 4.16
CA SER A 121 -13.65 1.83 3.06
C SER A 121 -14.63 2.96 3.41
N ILE A 122 -14.73 3.97 2.56
CA ILE A 122 -15.65 5.10 2.75
C ILE A 122 -17.09 4.66 2.47
N LEU A 123 -17.27 3.82 1.45
CA LEU A 123 -18.57 3.26 1.08
C LEU A 123 -18.79 1.91 1.77
N LYS A 124 -20.06 1.46 1.80
CA LYS A 124 -20.39 0.08 2.16
C LYS A 124 -19.94 -0.86 1.03
N ASP A 125 -19.63 -2.12 1.35
CA ASP A 125 -19.01 -3.07 0.42
C ASP A 125 -19.89 -3.50 -0.78
N ASN A 126 -21.16 -3.09 -0.79
CA ASN A 126 -22.15 -3.38 -1.83
C ASN A 126 -21.87 -2.66 -3.16
N TYR A 127 -20.93 -1.70 -3.20
CA TYR A 127 -20.64 -0.91 -4.41
C TYR A 127 -19.50 -1.51 -5.24
N LYS A 128 -19.66 -1.52 -6.58
CA LYS A 128 -18.59 -1.91 -7.51
C LYS A 128 -17.33 -1.04 -7.36
N LEU A 129 -17.52 0.22 -6.98
CA LEU A 129 -16.48 1.18 -6.63
C LEU A 129 -16.31 1.22 -5.11
N ASN A 130 -15.09 0.98 -4.62
CA ASN A 130 -14.76 1.05 -3.21
C ASN A 130 -13.62 2.06 -2.99
N PRO A 131 -13.93 3.34 -2.73
CA PRO A 131 -12.94 4.32 -2.29
C PRO A 131 -12.60 4.10 -0.82
N TYR A 132 -11.33 4.26 -0.47
CA TYR A 132 -10.82 4.07 0.88
C TYR A 132 -9.73 5.09 1.24
N VAL A 133 -9.57 5.31 2.53
CA VAL A 133 -8.39 5.97 3.10
C VAL A 133 -7.45 4.92 3.67
N LEU A 134 -6.15 5.21 3.71
CA LEU A 134 -5.15 4.31 4.26
C LEU A 134 -4.23 5.04 5.24
N ILE A 135 -3.84 4.34 6.29
CA ILE A 135 -2.76 4.71 7.20
C ILE A 135 -1.90 3.48 7.49
N GLY A 136 -0.61 3.65 7.70
CA GLY A 136 0.28 2.52 7.91
C GLY A 136 1.70 2.91 8.26
N ALA A 137 2.55 1.90 8.38
CA ALA A 137 3.97 2.07 8.56
C ALA A 137 4.71 1.13 7.59
N GLY A 138 5.93 1.50 7.22
CA GLY A 138 6.73 0.71 6.30
C GLY A 138 8.21 0.82 6.59
N HIS A 139 8.98 0.02 5.84
CA HIS A 139 10.40 0.18 5.69
C HIS A 139 10.68 0.41 4.21
N THR A 140 11.31 1.53 3.89
CA THR A 140 11.65 1.90 2.52
C THR A 140 13.17 2.03 2.42
N SER A 141 13.74 1.43 1.39
CA SER A 141 15.17 1.43 1.11
C SER A 141 15.42 2.06 -0.25
N ILE A 142 16.34 3.01 -0.28
CA ILE A 142 16.94 3.56 -1.50
C ILE A 142 18.40 3.13 -1.48
N ASP A 143 18.77 2.25 -2.41
CA ASP A 143 20.01 1.46 -2.38
C ASP A 143 20.23 0.80 -1.02
N ASP A 144 21.41 0.98 -0.44
CA ASP A 144 21.81 0.35 0.82
C ASP A 144 21.27 1.09 2.05
N LYS A 145 20.50 2.17 1.87
CA LYS A 145 19.98 3.02 2.95
C LYS A 145 18.48 2.80 3.13
N GLY A 146 18.14 2.08 4.19
CA GLY A 146 16.77 1.85 4.63
C GLY A 146 16.35 2.75 5.79
N THR A 147 15.09 3.18 5.80
CA THR A 147 14.48 3.83 6.97
C THR A 147 13.02 3.46 7.14
N ALA A 148 12.52 3.61 8.36
CA ALA A 148 11.12 3.44 8.67
C ALA A 148 10.31 4.63 8.13
N THR A 149 9.11 4.36 7.66
CA THR A 149 8.19 5.37 7.15
C THR A 149 6.84 5.27 7.85
N PHE A 150 6.23 6.43 8.09
CA PHE A 150 4.80 6.53 8.33
C PHE A 150 4.10 6.82 7.00
N ASN A 151 3.06 6.07 6.72
CA ASN A 151 2.37 6.07 5.44
C ASN A 151 0.92 6.55 5.64
N SER A 152 0.46 7.47 4.81
CA SER A 152 -0.94 7.87 4.76
C SER A 152 -1.38 8.08 3.32
N GLY A 153 -2.68 7.97 3.03
CA GLY A 153 -3.13 8.14 1.65
C GLY A 153 -4.57 7.78 1.40
N ILE A 154 -4.87 7.65 0.12
CA ILE A 154 -6.20 7.33 -0.41
C ILE A 154 -6.06 6.32 -1.55
N GLY A 155 -7.13 5.57 -1.80
CA GLY A 155 -7.20 4.71 -2.96
C GLY A 155 -8.63 4.37 -3.34
N VAL A 156 -8.75 3.70 -4.47
CA VAL A 156 -10.03 3.25 -5.02
C VAL A 156 -9.87 1.91 -5.67
N THR A 157 -10.80 0.99 -5.37
CA THR A 157 -10.89 -0.30 -6.05
C THR A 157 -12.17 -0.37 -6.85
N TYR A 158 -12.04 -0.55 -8.17
CA TYR A 158 -13.15 -0.82 -9.07
C TYR A 158 -13.19 -2.29 -9.46
N TRP A 159 -14.27 -2.97 -9.10
CA TRP A 159 -14.48 -4.38 -9.40
C TRP A 159 -15.32 -4.53 -10.67
N PHE A 160 -14.63 -4.80 -11.79
CA PHE A 160 -15.27 -5.03 -13.08
C PHE A 160 -15.85 -6.45 -13.21
N ALA A 161 -15.36 -7.40 -12.41
CA ALA A 161 -15.87 -8.76 -12.34
C ALA A 161 -16.11 -9.19 -10.89
N GLU A 162 -16.73 -10.36 -10.70
CA GLU A 162 -17.02 -10.91 -9.38
C GLU A 162 -15.77 -11.18 -8.55
N LYS A 163 -14.68 -11.58 -9.22
CA LYS A 163 -13.40 -11.92 -8.59
C LYS A 163 -12.26 -10.97 -8.95
N PHE A 164 -12.40 -10.14 -9.98
CA PHE A 164 -11.35 -9.25 -10.47
C PHE A 164 -11.74 -7.78 -10.38
N GLY A 165 -10.75 -6.96 -10.04
CA GLY A 165 -10.85 -5.51 -10.01
C GLY A 165 -9.55 -4.83 -10.39
N VAL A 166 -9.63 -3.52 -10.55
CA VAL A 166 -8.48 -2.62 -10.67
C VAL A 166 -8.44 -1.78 -9.40
N ASN A 167 -7.26 -1.66 -8.80
CA ASN A 167 -6.99 -0.81 -7.66
C ASN A 167 -6.03 0.30 -8.07
N GLY A 168 -6.33 1.54 -7.69
CA GLY A 168 -5.42 2.66 -7.80
C GLY A 168 -5.27 3.33 -6.44
N ASP A 169 -4.05 3.64 -6.02
CA ASP A 169 -3.77 4.29 -4.74
C ASP A 169 -2.63 5.30 -4.82
N MET A 170 -2.75 6.31 -3.97
CA MET A 170 -1.75 7.34 -3.74
C MET A 170 -1.40 7.33 -2.25
N LYS A 171 -0.12 7.15 -1.95
CA LYS A 171 0.43 7.06 -0.61
C LYS A 171 1.51 8.11 -0.41
N PHE A 172 1.34 8.96 0.59
CA PHE A 172 2.38 9.82 1.10
C PHE A 172 3.23 9.05 2.10
N LYS A 173 4.56 9.04 1.90
CA LYS A 173 5.54 8.42 2.78
C LYS A 173 6.32 9.49 3.52
N TYR A 174 6.06 9.56 4.82
CA TYR A 174 6.79 10.41 5.75
C TYR A 174 7.94 9.62 6.38
N ALA A 175 9.15 10.16 6.32
CA ALA A 175 10.31 9.71 7.06
C ALA A 175 10.82 10.88 7.92
N ASP A 176 11.39 10.56 9.08
CA ASP A 176 11.98 11.56 9.95
C ASP A 176 13.23 12.18 9.31
N LEU A 177 13.42 13.49 9.52
CA LEU A 177 14.43 14.31 8.82
C LEU A 177 15.87 13.94 9.19
N ASP A 178 16.08 13.28 10.32
CA ASP A 178 17.40 12.82 10.79
C ASP A 178 17.93 11.62 9.99
N TYR A 179 17.12 11.02 9.12
CA TYR A 179 17.52 9.95 8.21
C TYR A 179 17.52 10.44 6.76
N PRO A 180 18.48 9.99 5.91
CA PRO A 180 18.67 10.48 4.55
C PRO A 180 17.61 9.92 3.57
N MET A 181 16.32 10.02 3.88
CA MET A 181 15.25 9.68 2.96
C MET A 181 14.25 10.82 2.82
N ILE A 182 14.12 11.30 1.60
CA ILE A 182 13.22 12.39 1.24
C ILE A 182 11.78 11.85 1.25
N GLN A 183 10.89 12.60 1.89
CA GLN A 183 9.46 12.34 1.87
C GLN A 183 8.97 12.29 0.42
N HIS A 184 8.05 11.39 0.09
CA HIS A 184 7.63 11.23 -1.30
C HIS A 184 6.22 10.69 -1.40
N PHE A 185 5.61 10.90 -2.56
CA PHE A 185 4.40 10.25 -2.96
C PHE A 185 4.73 8.98 -3.74
N GLN A 186 3.97 7.94 -3.47
CA GLN A 186 3.96 6.70 -4.22
C GLN A 186 2.57 6.53 -4.82
N TYR A 187 2.52 6.42 -6.13
CA TYR A 187 1.32 6.11 -6.89
C TYR A 187 1.38 4.65 -7.33
N SER A 188 0.25 3.95 -7.33
CA SER A 188 0.19 2.61 -7.89
C SER A 188 -1.12 2.28 -8.56
N VAL A 189 -1.03 1.37 -9.52
CA VAL A 189 -2.16 0.76 -10.21
C VAL A 189 -1.94 -0.75 -10.23
N SER A 190 -2.91 -1.51 -9.74
CA SER A 190 -2.84 -2.97 -9.60
C SER A 190 -4.09 -3.65 -10.14
N ILE A 191 -3.91 -4.82 -10.77
CA ILE A 191 -5.00 -5.78 -10.93
C ILE A 191 -5.12 -6.56 -9.64
N VAL A 192 -6.33 -6.64 -9.10
CA VAL A 192 -6.62 -7.33 -7.85
C VAL A 192 -7.57 -8.51 -8.08
N HIS A 193 -7.29 -9.61 -7.39
CA HIS A 193 -8.10 -10.81 -7.38
C HIS A 193 -8.54 -11.13 -5.95
N ARG A 194 -9.84 -11.31 -5.73
CA ARG A 194 -10.40 -11.76 -4.44
C ARG A 194 -10.62 -13.27 -4.45
N PHE A 195 -10.31 -13.92 -3.34
CA PHE A 195 -10.52 -15.37 -3.17
C PHE A 195 -11.89 -15.69 -2.59
N GLY A 196 -12.52 -16.77 -3.09
CA GLY A 196 -13.77 -17.39 -2.65
C GLY A 196 -14.95 -17.16 -3.62
N SER A 197 -16.20 -17.33 -3.14
CA SER A 197 -17.44 -17.16 -3.92
C SER A 197 -17.63 -15.67 -4.23
N GLY A 198 -17.33 -15.22 -5.46
CA GLY A 198 -17.33 -13.80 -5.82
C GLY A 198 -18.67 -13.08 -5.57
N ARG A 199 -18.78 -11.78 -5.91
CA ARG A 199 -20.03 -11.01 -5.63
C ARG A 199 -21.27 -11.80 -6.05
N GLY A 200 -22.10 -12.18 -5.08
CA GLY A 200 -23.24 -13.08 -5.29
C GLY A 200 -24.09 -12.64 -6.47
N LYS A 201 -24.22 -13.52 -7.47
CA LYS A 201 -25.25 -13.37 -8.51
C LYS A 201 -26.59 -13.69 -7.87
N LYS A 202 -27.38 -12.68 -7.49
CA LYS A 202 -28.82 -12.58 -7.73
C LYS A 202 -29.40 -11.36 -7.01
N GLY A 203 -30.19 -10.58 -7.77
CA GLY A 203 -31.16 -9.66 -7.19
C GLY A 203 -32.14 -10.41 -6.29
N HIS A 204 -32.62 -9.70 -5.27
CA HIS A 204 -33.31 -10.17 -4.07
C HIS A 204 -32.40 -10.66 -2.94
N GLY A 205 -31.93 -9.67 -2.17
CA GLY A 205 -31.96 -9.72 -0.71
C GLY A 205 -31.13 -10.82 -0.04
N THR A 206 -29.81 -10.67 -0.07
CA THR A 206 -29.07 -10.65 1.19
C THR A 206 -28.05 -9.53 1.12
N GLU A 207 -28.16 -8.63 2.09
CA GLU A 207 -27.23 -7.53 2.30
C GLU A 207 -25.82 -8.11 2.43
N CYS A 208 -24.82 -7.55 1.74
CA CYS A 208 -23.48 -8.14 1.80
C CYS A 208 -22.83 -8.02 3.18
N PHE A 209 -23.41 -7.30 4.15
CA PHE A 209 -22.98 -7.28 5.55
C PHE A 209 -24.18 -6.84 6.40
N GLU A 210 -24.96 -7.80 6.89
CA GLU A 210 -25.76 -7.67 8.11
C GLU A 210 -25.31 -8.71 9.13
#